data_AF-A0A523TF33-F1
#
_entry.id   AF-A0A523TF33-F1
#
_cell.length_a   1.000
_cell.length_b   1.000
_cell.length_c   1.000
_cell.angle_alpha   90.00
_cell.angle_beta   90.00
_cell.angle_gamma   90.00
#
_symmetry.space_group_name_H-M   'P 1'
#
loop_
_entity.id
_entity.type
_entity.pdbx_description
1 polymer ?
#
loop_
_entity_poly.entity_id
_entity_poly.type
_entity_poly.pdbx_seq_one_letter_code
_entity_poly.pdbx_strand_id
1 'polypeptide(L)'
;MKDFLIVKPDVFWLGLVASQGKLVRVCLSYSEESTRENLGIKRSEKASTSSLLQSLRWDLADYWKGKRVDFSKYSLELASYSSFSKKVWAQTRLIPYGEVRSYKWVAERIGSKGFQAVGKALGNNPFPIIVPCHRVIKEDGELGGFSSGLGIKRKLLKIEGFLND
;
A
#
# COMPACT_ATOMS: atom_id res chain seq x y z
N MET A 1 13.60 12.15 14.05
CA MET A 1 12.52 11.48 14.80
C MET A 1 11.56 10.88 13.78
N LYS A 2 11.07 9.65 13.98
CA LYS A 2 10.06 9.06 13.11
C LYS A 2 8.70 9.36 13.71
N ASP A 3 7.80 9.90 12.89
CA ASP A 3 6.40 10.06 13.27
C ASP A 3 5.62 8.82 12.90
N PHE A 4 4.60 8.49 13.69
CA PHE A 4 3.73 7.38 13.39
C PHE A 4 2.29 7.60 13.84
N LEU A 5 1.39 6.96 13.11
CA LEU A 5 -0.03 6.95 13.40
C LEU A 5 -0.55 5.51 13.25
N ILE A 6 -1.31 5.03 14.22
CA ILE A 6 -2.00 3.74 14.14
C ILE A 6 -3.49 3.99 14.37
N VAL A 7 -4.32 3.47 13.47
CA VAL A 7 -5.77 3.66 13.47
C VAL A 7 -6.47 2.38 13.04
N LYS A 8 -7.73 2.21 13.44
CA LYS A 8 -8.58 1.10 13.03
C LYS A 8 -9.70 1.62 12.11
N PRO A 9 -9.48 1.70 10.78
CA PRO A 9 -10.49 2.22 9.87
C PRO A 9 -11.63 1.22 9.59
N ASP A 10 -11.39 -0.08 9.73
CA ASP A 10 -12.34 -1.15 9.43
C ASP A 10 -11.99 -2.40 10.28
N VAL A 11 -12.31 -3.61 9.81
CA VAL A 11 -11.91 -4.89 10.42
C VAL A 11 -10.39 -5.10 10.51
N PHE A 12 -9.62 -4.27 9.81
CA PHE A 12 -8.16 -4.26 9.85
C PHE A 12 -7.64 -2.95 10.49
N TRP A 13 -6.40 -3.01 10.95
CA TRP A 13 -5.63 -1.90 11.47
C TRP A 13 -4.71 -1.33 10.38
N LEU A 14 -4.54 -0.02 10.42
CA LEU A 14 -3.64 0.74 9.57
C LEU A 14 -2.58 1.40 10.44
N GLY A 15 -1.32 1.14 10.12
CA GLY A 15 -0.18 1.85 10.67
C GLY A 15 0.55 2.65 9.59
N LEU A 16 0.92 3.89 9.91
CA LEU A 16 1.65 4.81 9.04
C LEU A 16 2.91 5.28 9.77
N VAL A 17 4.05 5.31 9.06
CA VAL A 17 5.32 5.83 9.57
C VAL A 17 5.89 6.84 8.59
N ALA A 18 6.27 8.01 9.07
CA ALA A 18 6.90 9.06 8.29
C ALA A 18 8.20 9.54 8.95
N SER A 19 9.10 10.07 8.13
CA SER A 19 10.35 10.69 8.59
C SER A 19 10.75 11.77 7.60
N GLN A 20 11.16 12.94 8.09
CA GLN A 20 11.65 14.05 7.26
C GLN A 20 10.70 14.40 6.08
N GLY A 21 9.39 14.42 6.33
CA GLY A 21 8.38 14.75 5.31
C GLY A 21 8.18 13.69 4.22
N LYS A 22 8.67 12.46 4.42
CA LYS A 22 8.45 11.33 3.51
C LYS A 22 7.78 10.17 4.24
N LEU A 23 6.93 9.44 3.52
CA LEU A 23 6.34 8.20 3.98
C LEU A 23 7.39 7.09 3.95
N VAL A 24 7.60 6.44 5.09
CA VAL A 24 8.60 5.38 5.28
C VAL A 24 7.94 4.00 5.23
N ARG A 25 6.73 3.85 5.78
CA ARG A 25 6.03 2.58 5.78
C ARG A 25 4.53 2.74 5.97
N VAL A 26 3.77 1.85 5.34
CA VAL A 26 2.36 1.59 5.59
C VAL A 26 2.20 0.13 5.96
N CYS A 27 1.44 -0.14 7.01
CA CYS A 27 1.13 -1.48 7.47
C CYS A 27 -0.38 -1.68 7.52
N LEU A 28 -0.84 -2.80 6.98
CA LEU A 28 -2.21 -3.27 7.11
C LEU A 28 -2.15 -4.65 7.79
N SER A 29 -2.83 -4.80 8.91
CA SER A 29 -2.89 -6.08 9.66
C SER A 29 -4.23 -6.23 10.40
N TYR A 30 -4.45 -7.37 11.06
CA TYR A 30 -5.74 -7.65 11.72
C TYR A 30 -5.78 -7.28 13.21
N SER A 31 -4.69 -6.77 13.79
CA SER A 31 -4.64 -6.32 15.19
C SER A 31 -3.70 -5.13 15.37
N GLU A 32 -3.95 -4.31 16.40
CA GLU A 32 -3.03 -3.21 16.75
C GLU A 32 -1.63 -3.75 17.08
N GLU A 33 -1.57 -4.85 17.81
CA GLU A 33 -0.33 -5.52 18.20
C GLU A 33 0.51 -5.92 17.00
N SER A 34 -0.08 -6.63 16.03
CA SER A 34 0.63 -7.00 14.80
C SER A 34 0.99 -5.78 13.97
N THR A 35 0.19 -4.71 13.97
CA THR A 35 0.56 -3.44 13.30
C THR A 35 1.81 -2.84 13.95
N ARG A 36 1.84 -2.77 15.29
CA ARG A 36 2.99 -2.25 16.05
C ARG A 36 4.25 -3.07 15.81
N GLU A 37 4.15 -4.40 15.92
CA GLU A 37 5.25 -5.32 15.67
C GLU A 37 5.82 -5.16 14.25
N ASN A 38 4.95 -5.17 13.23
CA ASN A 38 5.38 -5.01 11.84
C ASN A 38 6.03 -3.65 11.56
N LEU A 39 5.71 -2.61 12.34
CA LEU A 39 6.32 -1.30 12.26
C LEU A 39 7.56 -1.13 13.15
N GLY A 40 7.85 -2.10 14.03
CA GLY A 40 8.93 -2.00 15.02
C GLY A 40 8.67 -0.95 16.10
N ILE A 41 7.40 -0.69 16.43
CA ILE A 41 6.97 0.31 17.41
C ILE A 41 6.63 -0.40 18.73
N LYS A 42 7.26 0.00 19.83
CA LYS A 42 6.96 -0.56 21.16
C LYS A 42 5.58 -0.12 21.63
N ARG A 43 4.94 -0.93 22.48
CA ARG A 43 3.63 -0.60 23.07
C ARG A 43 3.66 0.69 23.92
N SER A 44 4.79 1.00 24.54
CA SER A 44 4.99 2.21 25.33
C SER A 44 5.19 3.48 24.49
N GLU A 45 5.52 3.35 23.20
CA GLU A 45 5.67 4.51 22.32
C GLU A 45 4.31 5.13 22.00
N LYS A 46 4.22 6.44 22.22
CA LYS A 46 3.03 7.24 21.92
C LYS A 46 3.11 7.75 20.49
N ALA A 47 1.96 7.76 19.81
CA ALA A 47 1.86 8.29 18.46
C ALA A 47 2.30 9.76 18.42
N SER A 48 3.06 10.11 17.38
CA SER A 48 3.38 11.49 17.03
C SER A 48 3.00 11.71 15.57
N THR A 49 2.33 12.82 15.28
CA THR A 49 1.78 13.09 13.94
C THR A 49 2.46 14.31 13.33
N SER A 50 3.07 14.10 12.17
CA SER A 50 3.46 15.19 11.27
C SER A 50 2.30 15.64 10.40
N SER A 51 2.45 16.82 9.79
CA SER A 51 1.50 17.33 8.79
C SER A 51 1.23 16.33 7.65
N LEU A 52 2.27 15.60 7.19
CA LEU A 52 2.12 14.54 6.20
C LEU A 52 1.17 13.44 6.67
N LEU A 53 1.36 12.91 7.89
CA LEU A 53 0.51 11.84 8.41
C LEU A 53 -0.91 12.32 8.67
N GLN A 54 -1.08 13.58 9.05
CA GLN A 54 -2.41 14.17 9.23
C GLN A 54 -3.16 14.29 7.90
N SER A 55 -2.53 14.81 6.85
CA SER A 55 -3.12 14.86 5.51
C SER A 55 -3.45 13.46 4.98
N LEU A 56 -2.52 12.51 5.14
CA LEU A 56 -2.72 11.13 4.71
C LEU A 56 -3.87 10.45 5.46
N ARG A 57 -4.05 10.74 6.75
CA ARG A 57 -5.19 10.26 7.53
C ARG A 57 -6.52 10.72 6.92
N TRP A 58 -6.64 11.99 6.53
CA TRP A 58 -7.88 12.52 5.95
C TRP A 58 -8.18 11.95 4.58
N ASP A 59 -7.17 11.90 3.71
CA ASP A 59 -7.27 11.26 2.40
C ASP A 59 -7.69 9.79 2.51
N LEU A 60 -7.11 9.05 3.46
CA LEU A 60 -7.50 7.67 3.70
C LEU A 60 -8.93 7.58 4.22
N ALA A 61 -9.37 8.49 5.09
CA ALA A 61 -10.76 8.54 5.55
C ALA A 61 -11.75 8.76 4.39
N ASP A 62 -11.38 9.54 3.38
CA ASP A 62 -12.17 9.69 2.15
C ASP A 62 -12.11 8.44 1.26
N TYR A 63 -10.93 7.84 1.11
CA TYR A 63 -10.76 6.59 0.38
C TYR A 63 -11.61 5.45 0.96
N TRP A 64 -11.68 5.32 2.30
CA TRP A 64 -12.52 4.31 2.97
C TRP A 64 -14.02 4.47 2.69
N LYS A 65 -14.46 5.67 2.29
CA LYS A 65 -15.83 5.97 1.88
C LYS A 65 -16.07 5.73 0.39
N GLY A 66 -15.11 5.12 -0.32
CA GLY A 66 -15.20 4.89 -1.77
C GLY A 66 -14.92 6.13 -2.62
N LYS A 67 -14.38 7.21 -2.02
CA LYS A 67 -14.00 8.39 -2.82
C LYS A 67 -12.69 8.13 -3.56
N ARG A 68 -12.61 8.65 -4.78
CA ARG A 68 -11.36 8.67 -5.54
C ARG A 68 -10.40 9.67 -4.89
N VAL A 69 -9.21 9.18 -4.53
CA VAL A 69 -8.15 9.96 -3.89
C VAL A 69 -6.84 9.76 -4.65
N ASP A 70 -6.14 10.85 -4.91
CA ASP A 70 -4.81 10.81 -5.53
C ASP A 70 -3.71 10.69 -4.46
N PHE A 71 -3.18 9.47 -4.31
CA PHE A 71 -2.04 9.19 -3.44
C PHE A 71 -0.68 9.45 -4.11
N SER A 72 -0.65 9.86 -5.39
CA SER A 72 0.59 10.16 -6.09
C SER A 72 1.35 11.35 -5.47
N LYS A 73 0.61 12.28 -4.85
CA LYS A 73 1.13 13.46 -4.15
C LYS A 73 2.01 13.17 -2.92
N TYR A 74 1.98 11.96 -2.37
CA TYR A 74 2.80 11.60 -1.21
C TYR A 74 4.21 11.16 -1.63
N SER A 75 5.21 11.82 -1.05
CA SER A 75 6.62 11.48 -1.21
C SER A 75 6.96 10.21 -0.43
N LEU A 76 7.61 9.26 -1.10
CA LEU A 76 8.03 7.97 -0.53
C LEU A 76 9.53 7.99 -0.20
N GLU A 77 9.92 7.43 0.94
CA GLU A 77 11.33 7.19 1.27
C GLU A 77 11.81 5.94 0.53
N LEU A 78 12.50 6.14 -0.60
CA LEU A 78 12.90 5.07 -1.50
C LEU A 78 14.38 4.72 -1.42
N ALA A 79 15.23 5.50 -0.74
CA ALA A 79 16.68 5.46 -0.91
C ALA A 79 17.26 4.04 -0.79
N SER A 80 16.84 3.29 0.22
CA SER A 80 17.33 1.95 0.56
C SER A 80 16.82 0.80 -0.34
N TYR A 81 15.87 1.05 -1.25
CA TYR A 81 15.30 -0.01 -2.09
C TYR A 81 15.99 -0.15 -3.44
N SER A 82 15.96 -1.36 -4.01
CA SER A 82 16.58 -1.66 -5.30
C SER A 82 15.94 -0.86 -6.43
N SER A 83 16.74 -0.56 -7.47
CA SER A 83 16.25 0.12 -8.68
C SER A 83 15.11 -0.65 -9.35
N PHE A 84 15.13 -1.98 -9.27
CA PHE A 84 14.05 -2.82 -9.80
C PHE A 84 12.73 -2.61 -9.03
N SER A 85 12.75 -2.70 -7.69
CA SER A 85 11.56 -2.47 -6.88
C SER A 85 10.99 -1.07 -7.08
N LYS A 86 11.87 -0.04 -7.13
CA LYS A 86 11.49 1.34 -7.43
C LYS A 86 10.73 1.45 -8.75
N LYS A 87 11.22 0.81 -9.83
CA LYS A 87 10.56 0.79 -11.15
C LYS A 87 9.19 0.10 -11.10
N VAL A 88 9.11 -1.07 -10.44
CA VAL A 88 7.85 -1.81 -10.27
C VAL A 88 6.81 -0.95 -9.56
N TRP A 89 7.19 -0.33 -8.43
CA TRP A 89 6.29 0.49 -7.63
C TRP A 89 5.86 1.76 -8.36
N ALA A 90 6.78 2.43 -9.05
CA ALA A 90 6.47 3.59 -9.88
C ALA A 90 5.45 3.23 -10.97
N GLN A 91 5.65 2.12 -11.68
CA GLN A 91 4.70 1.67 -12.70
C GLN A 91 3.34 1.28 -12.10
N THR A 92 3.34 0.67 -10.93
CA THR A 92 2.10 0.26 -10.24
C THR A 92 1.27 1.46 -9.78
N ARG A 93 1.91 2.58 -9.39
CA ARG A 93 1.22 3.83 -9.03
C ARG A 93 0.46 4.47 -10.19
N LEU A 94 0.75 4.07 -11.44
CA LEU A 94 0.04 4.55 -12.62
C LEU A 94 -1.29 3.82 -12.87
N ILE A 95 -1.57 2.73 -12.14
CA ILE A 95 -2.83 2.00 -12.30
C ILE A 95 -3.96 2.84 -11.68
N PRO A 96 -4.98 3.25 -12.45
CA PRO A 96 -6.05 4.12 -11.94
C PRO A 96 -6.89 3.47 -10.82
N TYR A 97 -7.57 4.31 -10.04
CA TYR A 97 -8.55 3.86 -9.06
C TYR A 97 -9.69 3.10 -9.74
N GLY A 98 -10.07 1.93 -9.21
CA GLY A 98 -11.14 1.09 -9.76
C GLY A 98 -10.70 0.21 -10.93
N GLU A 99 -9.44 0.31 -11.35
CA GLU A 99 -8.88 -0.50 -12.42
C GLU A 99 -7.84 -1.49 -11.89
N VAL A 100 -7.69 -2.62 -12.60
CA VAL A 100 -6.66 -3.62 -12.33
C VAL A 100 -5.75 -3.83 -13.54
N ARG A 101 -4.54 -4.32 -13.29
CA ARG A 101 -3.61 -4.79 -14.32
C ARG A 101 -3.01 -6.12 -13.89
N SER A 102 -2.49 -6.89 -14.85
CA SER A 102 -1.81 -8.14 -14.50
C SER A 102 -0.36 -7.91 -14.10
N TYR A 103 0.24 -8.89 -13.42
CA TYR A 103 1.68 -8.90 -13.19
C TYR A 103 2.48 -8.85 -14.51
N LYS A 104 1.95 -9.48 -15.57
CA LYS A 104 2.54 -9.46 -16.91
C LYS A 104 2.53 -8.04 -17.50
N TRP A 105 1.40 -7.33 -17.41
CA TRP A 105 1.31 -5.94 -17.85
C TRP A 105 2.35 -5.05 -17.18
N VAL A 106 2.55 -5.20 -15.87
CA VAL A 106 3.58 -4.43 -15.14
C VAL A 106 4.98 -4.81 -15.62
N ALA A 107 5.26 -6.10 -15.82
CA ALA A 107 6.56 -6.59 -16.29
C ALA A 107 6.92 -6.02 -17.66
N GLU A 108 5.98 -6.04 -18.61
CA GLU A 108 6.16 -5.51 -19.96
C GLU A 108 6.47 -4.01 -19.94
N ARG A 109 5.74 -3.24 -19.12
CA ARG A 109 5.90 -1.79 -19.02
C ARG A 109 7.25 -1.34 -18.44
N ILE A 110 7.87 -2.17 -17.61
CA ILE A 110 9.20 -1.88 -17.04
C ILE A 110 10.33 -2.58 -17.80
N GLY A 111 10.04 -3.30 -18.88
CA GLY A 111 11.02 -4.08 -19.65
C GLY A 111 11.58 -5.28 -18.88
N SER A 112 10.82 -5.87 -17.96
CA SER A 112 11.22 -7.07 -17.21
C SER A 112 10.85 -8.34 -17.96
N LYS A 113 11.75 -9.32 -17.99
CA LYS A 113 11.52 -10.62 -18.63
C LYS A 113 10.65 -11.58 -17.81
N GLY A 114 10.32 -11.25 -16.55
CA GLY A 114 9.62 -12.19 -15.65
C GLY A 114 8.63 -11.55 -14.69
N PHE A 115 7.36 -11.93 -14.79
CA PHE A 115 6.29 -11.47 -13.90
C PHE A 115 6.45 -11.97 -12.44
N GLN A 116 7.19 -13.05 -12.21
CA GLN A 116 7.50 -13.56 -10.87
C GLN A 116 8.33 -12.55 -10.05
N ALA A 117 9.33 -11.91 -10.69
CA ALA A 117 10.14 -10.89 -10.04
C ALA A 117 9.29 -9.66 -9.67
N VAL A 118 8.36 -9.28 -10.54
CA VAL A 118 7.36 -8.23 -10.26
C VAL A 118 6.49 -8.62 -9.06
N GLY A 119 5.99 -9.86 -9.03
CA GLY A 119 5.22 -10.38 -7.89
C GLY A 119 5.99 -10.30 -6.57
N LYS A 120 7.28 -10.67 -6.57
CA LYS A 120 8.16 -10.54 -5.39
C LYS A 120 8.37 -9.08 -4.97
N ALA A 121 8.59 -8.17 -5.92
CA ALA A 121 8.74 -6.75 -5.63
C ALA A 121 7.45 -6.13 -5.05
N LEU A 122 6.28 -6.55 -5.54
CA LEU A 122 4.98 -6.13 -5.01
C LEU A 122 4.66 -6.74 -3.65
N GLY A 123 5.05 -8.00 -3.41
CA GLY A 123 4.93 -8.63 -2.09
C GLY A 123 5.76 -7.92 -1.02
N ASN A 124 6.89 -7.33 -1.42
CA ASN A 124 7.76 -6.53 -0.56
C ASN A 124 7.44 -5.03 -0.58
N ASN A 125 6.29 -4.62 -1.13
CA ASN A 125 5.86 -3.24 -1.15
C ASN A 125 5.65 -2.72 0.30
N PRO A 126 6.45 -1.74 0.77
CA PRO A 126 6.30 -1.18 2.11
C PRO A 126 5.22 -0.09 2.17
N PHE A 127 4.58 0.25 1.04
CA PHE A 127 3.60 1.32 0.91
C PHE A 127 2.27 0.82 0.30
N PRO A 128 1.62 -0.24 0.82
CA PRO A 128 0.31 -0.66 0.31
C PRO A 128 -0.69 0.52 0.28
N ILE A 129 -1.65 0.47 -0.64
CA ILE A 129 -2.60 1.57 -0.99
C ILE A 129 -1.95 2.71 -1.76
N ILE A 130 -0.84 3.27 -1.26
CA ILE A 130 -0.13 4.41 -1.89
C ILE A 130 0.60 3.92 -3.15
N VAL A 131 1.26 2.77 -3.04
CA VAL A 131 1.60 1.89 -4.16
C VAL A 131 0.50 0.83 -4.21
N PRO A 132 -0.44 0.89 -5.16
CA PRO A 132 -1.67 0.11 -5.13
C PRO A 132 -1.45 -1.32 -5.62
N CYS A 133 -0.61 -2.10 -4.93
CA CYS A 133 -0.31 -3.48 -5.30
C CYS A 133 -1.53 -4.41 -5.23
N HIS A 134 -2.61 -4.02 -4.55
CA HIS A 134 -3.90 -4.72 -4.57
C HIS A 134 -4.59 -4.64 -5.94
N ARG A 135 -4.25 -3.66 -6.79
CA ARG A 135 -4.74 -3.55 -8.17
C ARG A 135 -4.01 -4.44 -9.16
N VAL A 136 -2.95 -5.15 -8.73
CA VAL A 136 -2.23 -6.10 -9.58
C VAL A 136 -2.73 -7.51 -9.31
N ILE A 137 -3.28 -8.16 -10.34
CA ILE A 137 -3.89 -9.50 -10.26
C ILE A 137 -3.24 -10.48 -11.26
N LYS A 138 -3.64 -11.75 -11.25
CA LYS A 138 -3.20 -12.72 -12.26
C LYS A 138 -3.88 -12.45 -13.61
N GLU A 139 -3.28 -12.93 -14.70
CA GLU A 139 -3.79 -12.76 -16.07
C GLU A 139 -5.13 -13.47 -16.29
N ASP A 140 -5.36 -14.57 -15.58
CA ASP A 140 -6.59 -15.39 -15.61
C ASP A 140 -7.76 -14.75 -14.82
N GLY A 141 -7.57 -13.57 -14.24
CA GLY A 141 -8.57 -12.87 -13.44
C GLY A 141 -8.56 -13.22 -11.94
N GLU A 142 -7.79 -14.22 -11.51
CA GLU A 142 -7.65 -14.51 -10.09
C GLU A 142 -6.86 -13.42 -9.36
N LEU A 143 -7.18 -13.19 -8.08
CA LEU A 143 -6.57 -12.10 -7.32
C LEU A 143 -5.06 -12.26 -7.11
N GLY A 144 -4.51 -13.48 -7.09
CA GLY A 144 -3.11 -13.69 -6.71
C GLY A 144 -2.82 -13.31 -5.25
N GLY A 145 -1.54 -13.13 -4.89
CA GLY A 145 -1.13 -12.87 -3.50
C GLY A 145 -1.32 -11.42 -3.03
N PHE A 146 -1.36 -11.24 -1.70
CA PHE A 146 -1.27 -9.94 -1.03
C PHE A 146 -0.57 -10.10 0.32
N SER A 147 0.44 -9.29 0.61
CA SER A 147 1.26 -9.42 1.82
C SER A 147 0.47 -9.22 3.11
N SER A 148 -0.60 -8.42 3.07
CA SER A 148 -1.53 -8.23 4.20
C SER A 148 -2.74 -9.17 4.18
N GLY A 149 -2.73 -10.18 3.29
CA GLY A 149 -3.77 -11.20 3.19
C GLY A 149 -4.91 -10.87 2.21
N LEU A 150 -5.52 -11.92 1.67
CA LEU A 150 -6.54 -11.83 0.61
C LEU A 150 -7.83 -11.13 1.05
N GLY A 151 -8.20 -11.21 2.32
CA GLY A 151 -9.37 -10.51 2.87
C GLY A 151 -9.26 -8.99 2.68
N ILE A 152 -8.11 -8.41 3.03
CA ILE A 152 -7.83 -6.98 2.85
C ILE A 152 -7.79 -6.64 1.36
N LYS A 153 -7.13 -7.44 0.51
CA LYS A 153 -7.11 -7.20 -0.95
C LYS A 153 -8.51 -7.12 -1.54
N ARG A 154 -9.39 -8.08 -1.21
CA ARG A 154 -10.80 -8.06 -1.65
C ARG A 154 -11.52 -6.81 -1.17
N LYS A 155 -11.37 -6.45 0.11
CA LYS A 155 -11.99 -5.25 0.68
C LYS A 155 -11.54 -3.98 -0.04
N LEU A 156 -10.25 -3.82 -0.33
CA LEU A 156 -9.73 -2.68 -1.09
C LEU A 156 -10.32 -2.62 -2.51
N LEU A 157 -10.38 -3.76 -3.21
CA LEU A 157 -10.98 -3.81 -4.54
C LEU A 157 -12.50 -3.54 -4.53
N LYS A 158 -13.21 -3.91 -3.46
CA LYS A 158 -14.63 -3.54 -3.25
C LYS A 158 -14.81 -2.06 -2.99
N ILE A 159 -13.96 -1.46 -2.14
CA ILE A 159 -13.95 0.00 -1.91
C ILE A 159 -13.79 0.75 -3.23
N GLU A 160 -12.94 0.24 -4.13
CA GLU A 160 -12.69 0.83 -5.45
C GLU A 160 -13.75 0.49 -6.50
N GLY A 161 -14.77 -0.31 -6.17
CA GLY A 161 -15.84 -0.71 -7.08
C GLY A 161 -15.43 -1.72 -8.15
N PHE A 162 -14.25 -2.34 -8.05
CA PHE A 162 -13.81 -3.37 -9.00
C PHE A 162 -14.47 -4.73 -8.71
N LEU A 163 -14.59 -5.09 -7.42
CA LEU A 163 -15.35 -6.26 -6.99
C LEU A 163 -16.70 -5.81 -6.44
N ASN A 164 -17.75 -6.54 -6.80
CA ASN A 164 -19.07 -6.40 -6.21
C ASN A 164 -19.27 -7.45 -5.10
N ASP A 165 -20.29 -7.24 -4.27
CA ASP A 165 -20.77 -8.23 -3.30
C ASP A 165 -21.48 -9.41 -3.96
#